data_AF-E4XVS6-F1
#
_entry.id   AF-E4XVS6-F1
#
_cell.length_a   1.000
_cell.length_b   1.000
_cell.length_c   1.000
_cell.angle_alpha   90.00
_cell.angle_beta   90.00
_cell.angle_gamma   90.00
#
_symmetry.space_group_name_H-M   'P 1'
#
loop_
_entity.id
_entity.type
_entity.pdbx_description
1 polymer ?
#
loop_
_entity_poly.entity_id
_entity_poly.type
_entity_poly.pdbx_seq_one_letter_code
_entity_poly.pdbx_strand_id
1 'polypeptide(L)'
;MSLYPSHFIEFHGKPNYLRESSIEITNTKNSDAFVKVRTTAPKVYLVKPNGITLAPGATCKFYITLLPGTYQMDGHKFSAQLTWEDANSEPSETNLKFSTRIYDPIPNLNESDQPLPIPSAVGNRAEQKFSIPIWVFHAIFTILIALIFSYCFTMNSEVPAKTTVP
;
A
#
# COMPACT_ATOMS: atom_id res chain seq x y z
N MET A 1 -17.36 13.41 -6.14
CA MET A 1 -15.96 13.23 -5.75
C MET A 1 -15.14 14.21 -6.54
N SER A 2 -14.27 14.98 -5.90
CA SER A 2 -13.31 15.84 -6.57
C SER A 2 -11.88 15.42 -6.23
N LEU A 3 -10.97 15.58 -7.19
CA LEU A 3 -9.55 15.24 -7.09
C LEU A 3 -8.72 16.45 -7.51
N TYR A 4 -7.70 16.79 -6.71
CA TYR A 4 -6.75 17.85 -7.00
C TYR A 4 -5.31 17.42 -6.68
N PRO A 5 -4.33 17.61 -7.58
CA PRO A 5 -4.50 17.92 -9.00
C PRO A 5 -5.21 16.77 -9.75
N SER A 6 -5.96 17.11 -10.81
CA SER A 6 -6.86 16.16 -11.48
C SER A 6 -6.21 15.32 -12.60
N HIS A 7 -5.11 15.79 -13.20
CA HIS A 7 -4.54 15.16 -14.40
C HIS A 7 -3.16 14.56 -14.18
N PHE A 8 -2.27 15.31 -13.52
CA PHE A 8 -0.90 14.88 -13.30
C PHE A 8 -0.42 15.31 -11.91
N ILE A 9 0.45 14.49 -11.33
CA ILE A 9 1.25 14.84 -10.16
C ILE A 9 2.70 14.97 -10.59
N GLU A 10 3.40 15.92 -9.99
CA GLU A 10 4.78 16.23 -10.36
C GLU A 10 5.72 15.85 -9.23
N PHE A 11 6.86 15.26 -9.61
CA PHE A 11 7.97 14.98 -8.74
C PHE A 11 9.19 15.74 -9.25
N HIS A 12 9.80 16.52 -8.37
CA HIS A 12 10.95 17.35 -8.70
C HIS A 12 12.16 16.90 -7.89
N GLY A 13 13.35 17.01 -8.48
CA GLY A 13 14.61 16.77 -7.79
C GLY A 13 15.40 15.57 -8.31
N LYS A 14 16.58 15.37 -7.73
CA LYS A 14 17.56 14.36 -8.18
C LYS A 14 17.01 12.93 -7.95
N PRO A 15 17.25 11.98 -8.88
CA PRO A 15 16.72 10.61 -8.81
C PRO A 15 17.26 9.80 -7.61
N ASN A 16 18.38 10.21 -7.02
CA ASN A 16 18.99 9.55 -5.86
C ASN A 16 18.32 9.92 -4.52
N TYR A 17 17.30 10.77 -4.54
CA TYR A 17 16.60 11.23 -3.33
C TYR A 17 15.12 10.86 -3.39
N LEU A 18 14.51 10.75 -2.21
CA LEU A 18 13.06 10.63 -2.08
C LEU A 18 12.41 11.91 -2.62
N ARG A 19 11.38 11.75 -3.44
CA ARG A 19 10.60 12.86 -3.98
C ARG A 19 9.16 12.69 -3.54
N GLU A 20 8.56 13.71 -2.98
CA GLU A 20 7.19 13.66 -2.48
C GLU A 20 6.28 14.57 -3.31
N SER A 21 5.08 14.08 -3.57
CA SER A 21 3.97 14.83 -4.14
C SER A 21 2.70 14.44 -3.40
N SER A 22 1.62 15.17 -3.63
CA SER A 22 0.35 14.88 -2.94
C SER A 22 -0.85 15.13 -3.83
N ILE A 23 -1.90 14.35 -3.59
CA ILE A 23 -3.23 14.62 -4.11
C ILE A 23 -4.20 14.85 -2.95
N GLU A 24 -5.27 15.59 -3.21
CA GLU A 24 -6.37 15.83 -2.30
C GLU A 24 -7.64 15.28 -2.95
N ILE A 25 -8.37 14.48 -2.18
CA ILE A 25 -9.65 13.89 -2.60
C ILE A 25 -10.71 14.37 -1.64
N THR A 26 -11.77 14.97 -2.18
CA THR A 26 -12.92 15.45 -1.40
C THR A 26 -14.16 14.63 -1.72
N ASN A 27 -14.82 14.18 -0.65
CA ASN A 27 -16.11 13.54 -0.75
C ASN A 27 -17.22 14.58 -0.97
N THR A 28 -17.71 14.68 -2.20
CA THR A 28 -18.84 15.56 -2.55
C THR A 28 -20.17 14.80 -2.59
N LYS A 29 -20.22 13.56 -2.10
CA LYS A 29 -21.45 12.76 -1.97
C LYS A 29 -22.05 12.98 -0.58
N ASN A 30 -23.32 12.61 -0.45
CA ASN A 30 -24.08 12.71 0.81
C ASN A 30 -23.96 11.44 1.68
N SER A 31 -23.14 10.47 1.26
CA SER A 31 -22.85 9.22 1.97
C SER A 31 -21.35 9.06 2.19
N ASP A 32 -20.99 8.21 3.15
CA ASP A 32 -19.61 7.80 3.37
C ASP A 32 -19.06 7.10 2.14
N ALA A 33 -17.80 7.37 1.83
CA ALA A 33 -17.14 6.77 0.67
C ALA A 33 -15.76 6.25 1.04
N PHE A 34 -15.50 5.00 0.68
CA PHE A 34 -14.20 4.40 0.79
C PHE A 34 -13.35 4.76 -0.43
N VAL A 35 -12.13 5.23 -0.20
CA VAL A 35 -11.18 5.63 -1.23
C VAL A 35 -9.93 4.78 -1.12
N LYS A 36 -9.45 4.25 -2.25
CA LYS A 36 -8.20 3.47 -2.34
C LYS A 36 -7.36 3.92 -3.52
N VAL A 37 -6.11 4.29 -3.28
CA VAL A 37 -5.16 4.74 -4.31
C VAL A 37 -4.32 3.57 -4.80
N ARG A 38 -4.29 3.37 -6.12
CA ARG A 38 -3.53 2.31 -6.80
C ARG A 38 -2.56 2.92 -7.80
N THR A 39 -1.49 2.21 -8.11
CA THR A 39 -0.46 2.63 -9.07
C THR A 39 -0.06 1.47 -9.98
N THR A 40 0.38 1.77 -11.20
CA THR A 40 0.96 0.79 -12.13
C THR A 40 2.38 0.37 -11.74
N ALA A 41 3.05 1.09 -10.83
CA ALA A 41 4.44 0.82 -10.42
C ALA A 41 4.59 0.79 -8.88
N PRO A 42 3.99 -0.19 -8.18
CA PRO A 42 3.97 -0.23 -6.70
C PRO A 42 5.35 -0.42 -6.04
N LYS A 43 6.36 -0.85 -6.79
CA LYS A 43 7.75 -0.96 -6.31
C LYS A 43 8.49 0.39 -6.29
N VAL A 44 7.95 1.39 -7.00
CA VAL A 44 8.58 2.69 -7.22
C VAL A 44 7.96 3.77 -6.33
N TYR A 45 6.69 3.58 -5.94
CA TYR A 45 5.94 4.57 -5.17
C TYR A 45 5.43 4.01 -3.85
N LEU A 46 5.49 4.85 -2.82
CA LEU A 46 4.83 4.67 -1.53
C LEU A 46 3.66 5.63 -1.45
N VAL A 47 2.48 5.16 -1.03
CA VAL A 47 1.27 5.99 -0.89
C VAL A 47 0.76 5.95 0.54
N LYS A 48 0.50 7.13 1.14
CA LYS A 48 0.04 7.28 2.53
C LYS A 48 -1.04 8.37 2.66
N PRO A 49 -2.23 8.04 3.20
CA PRO A 49 -2.76 6.68 3.42
C PRO A 49 -2.93 5.94 2.07
N ASN A 50 -2.97 4.61 2.06
CA ASN A 50 -3.30 3.86 0.83
C ASN A 50 -4.81 3.79 0.59
N GLY A 51 -5.59 3.75 1.66
CA GLY A 51 -7.04 3.90 1.60
C GLY A 51 -7.64 4.36 2.92
N ILE A 52 -8.82 4.98 2.83
CA ILE A 52 -9.53 5.62 3.94
C ILE A 52 -11.02 5.77 3.61
N THR A 53 -11.87 5.81 4.63
CA THR A 53 -13.28 6.22 4.48
C THR A 53 -13.41 7.72 4.72
N LEU A 54 -14.05 8.43 3.80
CA LEU A 54 -14.34 9.85 3.88
C LEU A 54 -15.81 10.08 4.17
N ALA A 55 -16.10 10.79 5.26
CA ALA A 55 -17.44 11.29 5.53
C ALA A 55 -17.89 12.31 4.45
N PRO A 56 -19.20 12.55 4.29
CA PRO A 56 -19.72 13.60 3.42
C PRO A 56 -19.04 14.95 3.68
N GLY A 57 -18.54 15.58 2.61
CA GLY A 57 -17.82 16.86 2.68
C GLY A 57 -16.37 16.79 3.15
N ALA A 58 -15.87 15.63 3.61
CA ALA A 58 -14.50 15.50 4.10
C ALA A 58 -13.48 15.48 2.95
N THR A 59 -12.30 16.06 3.22
CA THR A 59 -11.15 16.04 2.31
C THR A 59 -9.99 15.31 2.97
N CYS A 60 -9.32 14.43 2.22
CA CYS A 60 -8.09 13.78 2.67
C CYS A 60 -6.97 13.98 1.67
N LYS A 61 -5.77 14.23 2.21
CA LYS A 61 -4.53 14.37 1.46
C LYS A 61 -3.78 13.05 1.44
N PHE A 62 -3.47 12.57 0.25
CA PHE A 62 -2.69 11.36 0.01
C PHE A 62 -1.29 11.78 -0.42
N TYR A 63 -0.31 11.47 0.41
CA TYR A 63 1.11 11.64 0.12
C TYR A 63 1.60 10.49 -0.72
N ILE A 64 2.24 10.82 -1.84
CA ILE A 64 2.83 9.87 -2.77
C ILE A 64 4.32 10.17 -2.78
N THR A 65 5.11 9.20 -2.34
CA THR A 65 6.57 9.30 -2.30
C THR A 65 7.15 8.43 -3.41
N LEU A 66 7.88 9.04 -4.34
CA LEU A 66 8.73 8.37 -5.32
C LEU A 66 10.05 7.98 -4.66
N LEU A 67 10.37 6.69 -4.69
CA LEU A 67 11.57 6.13 -4.08
C LEU A 67 12.83 6.47 -4.90
N PRO A 68 14.02 6.49 -4.28
CA PRO A 68 15.27 6.72 -4.99
C PRO A 68 15.56 5.61 -6.02
N GLY A 69 15.95 6.02 -7.23
CA GLY A 69 16.37 5.10 -8.28
C GLY A 69 16.35 5.70 -9.68
N THR A 70 17.03 5.02 -10.60
CA THR A 70 17.02 5.31 -12.04
C THR A 70 15.95 4.46 -12.71
N TYR A 71 14.73 4.96 -12.81
CA TYR A 71 13.65 4.29 -13.54
C TYR A 71 13.47 4.92 -14.93
N GLN A 72 12.96 4.15 -15.90
CA GLN A 72 12.45 4.70 -17.15
C GLN A 72 11.09 5.34 -16.82
N MET A 73 11.09 6.66 -16.60
CA MET A 73 10.10 7.36 -15.77
C MET A 73 8.78 7.76 -16.45
N ASP A 74 8.68 7.62 -17.77
CA ASP A 74 7.53 8.17 -18.49
C ASP A 74 6.32 7.23 -18.44
N GLY A 75 5.20 7.76 -17.96
CA GLY A 75 3.89 7.13 -18.14
C GLY A 75 3.39 6.24 -17.01
N HIS A 76 3.96 6.30 -15.80
CA HIS A 76 3.32 5.69 -14.63
C HIS A 76 1.96 6.36 -14.36
N LYS A 77 0.96 5.51 -14.06
CA LYS A 77 -0.42 5.94 -13.84
C LYS A 77 -0.87 5.55 -12.45
N PHE A 78 -1.74 6.38 -11.92
CA PHE A 78 -2.44 6.16 -10.66
C PHE A 78 -3.95 6.14 -10.91
N SER A 79 -4.65 5.42 -10.04
CA SER A 79 -6.10 5.44 -9.97
C SER A 79 -6.55 5.52 -8.53
N ALA A 80 -7.36 6.52 -8.18
CA ALA A 80 -8.15 6.52 -6.97
C ALA A 80 -9.46 5.80 -7.26
N GLN A 81 -9.65 4.63 -6.67
CA GLN A 81 -10.90 3.88 -6.70
C GLN A 81 -11.77 4.38 -5.53
N LEU A 82 -13.01 4.74 -5.82
CA LEU A 82 -13.97 5.25 -4.84
C LEU A 82 -15.20 4.37 -4.85
N THR A 83 -15.60 3.89 -3.68
CA THR A 83 -16.79 3.05 -3.49
C THR A 83 -17.66 3.69 -2.44
N TRP A 84 -18.95 3.84 -2.72
CA TRP A 84 -19.94 4.34 -1.78
C TRP A 84 -21.22 3.53 -1.89
N GLU A 85 -21.99 3.53 -0.82
CA GLU A 85 -23.30 2.88 -0.75
C GLU A 85 -24.37 3.96 -0.68
N ASP A 86 -25.37 3.86 -1.55
CA ASP A 86 -26.57 4.67 -1.47
C ASP A 86 -27.68 3.80 -0.87
N ALA A 87 -28.50 4.35 0.03
CA ALA A 87 -29.38 3.61 0.93
C ALA A 87 -30.37 2.61 0.27
N ASN A 88 -30.55 2.65 -1.06
CA ASN A 88 -31.48 1.81 -1.81
C ASN A 88 -30.88 1.25 -3.11
N SER A 89 -29.55 1.22 -3.27
CA SER A 89 -28.94 0.71 -4.50
C SER A 89 -27.65 -0.06 -4.26
N GLU A 90 -27.28 -0.87 -5.25
CA GLU A 90 -25.98 -1.53 -5.33
C GLU A 90 -24.82 -0.54 -5.11
N PRO A 91 -23.70 -1.01 -4.51
CA PRO A 91 -22.54 -0.17 -4.25
C PRO A 91 -22.01 0.41 -5.56
N SER A 92 -21.95 1.73 -5.61
CA SER A 92 -21.47 2.46 -6.78
C SER A 92 -19.95 2.62 -6.71
N GLU A 93 -19.30 2.47 -7.86
CA GLU A 93 -17.85 2.63 -7.98
C GLU A 93 -17.48 3.68 -9.02
N THR A 94 -16.47 4.50 -8.72
CA THR A 94 -15.82 5.34 -9.72
C THR A 94 -14.31 5.31 -9.61
N ASN A 95 -13.62 5.56 -10.72
CA ASN A 95 -12.15 5.54 -10.79
C ASN A 95 -11.63 6.86 -11.36
N LEU A 96 -10.92 7.62 -10.53
CA LEU A 96 -10.25 8.86 -10.94
C LEU A 96 -8.81 8.52 -11.32
N LYS A 97 -8.42 8.76 -12.58
CA LYS A 97 -7.10 8.41 -13.11
C LYS A 97 -6.25 9.66 -13.29
N PHE A 98 -5.00 9.58 -12.89
CA PHE A 98 -4.01 10.65 -13.07
C PHE A 98 -2.63 10.05 -13.36
N SER A 99 -1.78 10.81 -14.03
CA SER A 99 -0.44 10.37 -14.46
C SER A 99 0.65 11.05 -13.63
N THR A 100 1.88 10.56 -13.73
CA THR A 100 3.04 11.24 -13.13
C THR A 100 3.85 12.01 -14.15
N ARG A 101 4.44 13.11 -13.71
CA ARG A 101 5.55 13.79 -14.39
C ARG A 101 6.72 13.88 -13.45
N ILE A 102 7.90 13.56 -13.95
CA ILE A 102 9.12 13.51 -13.16
C ILE A 102 10.12 14.46 -13.82
N TYR A 103 10.61 15.42 -13.04
CA TYR A 103 11.54 16.43 -13.47
C TYR A 103 12.88 16.21 -12.76
N ASP A 104 13.82 15.66 -13.51
CA ASP A 104 15.20 15.57 -13.06
C ASP A 104 15.89 16.93 -13.33
N PRO A 105 16.71 17.44 -12.40
CA PRO A 105 17.46 18.65 -12.63
C PRO A 105 18.40 18.43 -13.82
N ILE A 106 18.41 19.40 -14.74
CA ILE A 106 19.38 19.41 -15.85
C ILE A 106 20.77 19.38 -15.20
N PRO A 107 21.64 18.42 -15.55
CA PRO A 107 23.00 18.43 -15.04
C PRO A 107 23.65 19.75 -15.48
N ASN A 108 24.00 20.60 -14.52
CA ASN A 108 24.83 21.76 -14.81
C ASN A 108 26.12 21.22 -15.44
N LEU A 109 26.40 21.56 -16.70
CA LEU A 109 27.62 21.19 -17.43
C LEU A 109 28.91 21.65 -16.73
N ASN A 110 28.80 22.38 -15.62
CA ASN A 110 29.90 23.04 -14.92
C ASN A 110 30.18 22.43 -13.53
N GLU A 111 29.39 21.47 -13.07
CA GLU A 111 29.56 20.85 -11.76
C GLU A 111 30.26 19.50 -11.96
N SER A 112 31.59 19.54 -12.08
CA SER A 112 32.44 18.35 -12.14
C SER A 112 32.09 17.42 -10.99
N ASP A 113 31.79 16.16 -11.32
CA ASP A 113 31.58 15.05 -10.40
C ASP A 113 32.63 15.04 -9.27
N GLN A 114 32.26 15.60 -8.12
CA GLN A 114 32.84 15.22 -6.85
C GLN A 114 31.84 14.26 -6.23
N PRO A 115 32.12 12.94 -6.21
CA PRO A 115 31.30 12.03 -5.43
C PRO A 115 31.31 12.52 -3.98
N LEU A 116 30.12 12.76 -3.42
CA LEU A 116 29.98 13.07 -2.00
C LEU A 116 30.67 11.96 -1.19
N PRO A 117 31.41 12.31 -0.10
CA PRO A 117 32.02 11.31 0.75
C PRO A 117 30.95 10.34 1.24
N ILE A 118 31.11 9.08 0.84
CA ILE A 118 30.31 7.97 1.35
C ILE A 118 30.41 8.05 2.88
N PRO A 119 29.29 8.10 3.63
CA PRO A 119 29.36 7.96 5.07
C PRO A 119 30.02 6.61 5.36
N SER A 120 31.28 6.67 5.77
CA SER A 120 32.04 5.53 6.28
C SER A 120 31.52 5.23 7.68
N ALA A 121 30.33 4.63 7.74
CA ALA A 121 29.74 4.11 8.94
C ALA A 121 29.13 2.74 8.63
N VAL A 122 30.00 1.75 8.71
CA VAL A 122 29.81 0.53 9.49
C VAL A 122 28.41 -0.08 9.41
N GLY A 123 28.32 -1.20 8.70
CA GLY A 123 27.25 -2.16 8.84
C GLY A 123 27.10 -2.99 7.59
N ASN A 124 27.85 -4.09 7.50
CA ASN A 124 27.55 -5.19 6.58
C ASN A 124 26.14 -5.71 6.92
N ARG A 125 25.10 -5.09 6.35
CA ARG A 125 23.74 -5.62 6.40
C ARG A 125 23.57 -6.46 5.15
N ALA A 126 23.99 -7.72 5.28
CA ALA A 126 23.62 -8.78 4.36
C ALA A 126 22.13 -8.62 4.00
N GLU A 127 21.82 -8.64 2.71
CA GLU A 127 20.49 -9.00 2.26
C GLU A 127 20.18 -10.40 2.81
N GLN A 128 19.61 -10.47 4.01
CA GLN A 128 18.92 -11.67 4.46
C GLN A 128 17.64 -11.73 3.60
N LYS A 129 17.78 -12.31 2.42
CA LYS A 129 16.68 -13.00 1.76
C LYS A 129 16.25 -14.07 2.76
N PHE A 130 15.25 -13.77 3.57
CA PHE A 130 14.62 -14.74 4.46
C PHE A 130 13.81 -15.70 3.59
N SER A 131 14.54 -16.54 2.85
CA SER A 131 14.00 -17.70 2.18
C SER A 131 13.80 -18.72 3.29
N ILE A 132 12.59 -18.70 3.87
CA ILE A 132 12.16 -19.74 4.79
C ILE A 132 12.22 -21.04 3.99
N PRO A 133 13.11 -21.98 4.35
CA PRO A 133 13.25 -23.20 3.58
C PRO A 133 11.95 -24.00 3.70
N ILE A 134 11.56 -24.68 2.63
CA ILE A 134 10.26 -25.36 2.49
C ILE A 134 9.96 -26.31 3.66
N TRP A 135 11.00 -26.90 4.28
CA TRP A 135 10.85 -27.76 5.45
C TRP A 135 10.27 -27.05 6.69
N VAL A 136 10.50 -25.73 6.85
CA VAL A 136 9.91 -24.93 7.94
C VAL A 136 8.42 -24.70 7.71
N PHE A 137 7.99 -24.49 6.46
CA PHE A 137 6.56 -24.42 6.13
C PHE A 137 5.86 -25.76 6.40
N HIS A 138 6.50 -26.87 6.06
CA HIS A 138 5.99 -28.21 6.39
C HIS A 138 5.85 -28.41 7.90
N ALA A 139 6.85 -28.01 8.68
CA ALA A 139 6.82 -28.14 10.15
C ALA A 139 5.67 -27.31 10.76
N ILE A 140 5.52 -26.05 10.35
CA ILE A 140 4.43 -25.17 10.83
C ILE A 140 3.07 -25.76 10.45
N PHE A 141 2.91 -26.27 9.22
CA PHE A 141 1.67 -26.89 8.76
C PHE A 141 1.32 -28.14 9.56
N THR A 142 2.31 -29.01 9.84
CA THR A 142 2.09 -30.21 10.66
C THR A 142 1.68 -29.88 12.10
N ILE A 143 2.27 -28.85 12.71
CA ILE A 143 1.90 -28.39 14.06
C ILE A 143 0.47 -27.84 14.07
N LEU A 144 0.09 -27.05 13.05
CA LEU A 144 -1.26 -26.51 12.93
C LEU A 144 -2.30 -27.62 12.82
N ILE A 145 -2.05 -28.64 12.00
CA ILE A 145 -2.92 -29.81 11.88
C ILE A 145 -3.04 -30.55 13.20
N ALA A 146 -1.93 -30.80 13.90
CA ALA A 146 -1.95 -31.48 15.19
C ALA A 146 -2.76 -30.71 16.25
N LEU A 147 -2.65 -29.38 16.27
CA LEU A 147 -3.44 -28.53 17.14
C LEU A 147 -4.94 -28.58 16.80
N ILE A 148 -5.30 -28.57 15.51
CA ILE A 148 -6.69 -28.72 15.07
C ILE A 148 -7.24 -30.09 15.50
N PHE A 149 -6.50 -31.18 15.30
CA PHE A 149 -6.92 -32.51 15.71
C PHE A 149 -7.07 -32.63 17.23
N SER A 150 -6.15 -32.07 18.01
CA SER A 150 -6.24 -32.04 19.48
C SER A 150 -7.46 -31.24 19.95
N TYR A 151 -7.74 -30.11 19.30
CA TYR A 151 -8.91 -29.28 19.60
C TYR A 151 -10.22 -30.01 19.28
N CYS A 152 -10.32 -30.65 18.10
CA CYS A 152 -11.49 -31.46 17.73
C CYS A 152 -11.69 -32.67 18.64
N PHE A 153 -10.61 -33.32 19.08
CA PHE A 153 -10.70 -34.46 20.01
C PHE A 153 -11.22 -34.03 21.39
N THR A 154 -10.76 -32.89 21.89
CA THR A 154 -11.20 -32.34 23.18
C THR A 154 -12.71 -32.02 23.16
N MET A 155 -13.20 -31.40 22.07
CA MET A 155 -14.62 -31.06 21.91
C MET A 155 -15.54 -32.28 21.79
N ASN A 156 -15.04 -33.45 21.37
CA ASN A 156 -15.84 -34.68 21.27
C ASN A 156 -15.96 -35.45 22.61
N SER A 157 -15.24 -35.05 23.65
CA SER A 157 -15.27 -35.73 24.96
C SER A 157 -16.36 -35.23 25.92
N GLU A 158 -17.03 -34.10 25.60
CA GLU A 158 -18.13 -33.57 26.42
C GLU A 158 -19.50 -34.08 25.93
N VAL A 159 -19.73 -35.39 26.07
CA VAL A 159 -21.10 -35.92 26.08
C VAL A 159 -21.51 -36.07 27.56
N PRO A 160 -22.35 -35.18 28.12
CA PRO A 160 -22.82 -35.36 29.48
C PRO A 160 -23.72 -36.59 29.55
N ALA A 161 -23.34 -37.54 30.42
CA ALA A 161 -24.15 -38.71 30.72
C ALA A 161 -25.53 -38.26 31.19
N LYS A 162 -26.56 -38.61 30.43
CA LYS A 162 -27.96 -38.34 30.75
C LYS A 162 -28.36 -39.24 31.91
N THR A 163 -28.35 -38.70 33.12
CA THR A 163 -28.83 -39.37 34.33
C THR A 163 -30.35 -39.57 34.22
N THR A 164 -30.75 -40.80 33.93
CA THR A 164 -32.12 -41.29 34.08
C THR A 164 -32.30 -41.80 35.51
N VAL A 165 -33.27 -41.26 36.24
CA VAL A 165 -33.75 -41.84 37.51
C VAL A 165 -35.29 -41.89 37.45
N PRO A 166 -35.90 -43.01 37.89
CA PRO A 166 -37.33 -43.32 37.73
C PRO A 166 -38.28 -42.49 38.62
#